data_AF-A0A7X5D0S6-F1
#
_entry.id   AF-A0A7X5D0S6-F1
#
_cell.length_a   1.000
_cell.length_b   1.000
_cell.length_c   1.000
_cell.angle_alpha   90.00
_cell.angle_beta   90.00
_cell.angle_gamma   90.00
#
_symmetry.space_group_name_H-M   'P 1'
#
loop_
_entity.id
_entity.type
_entity.pdbx_description
1 polymer ?
#
loop_
_entity_poly.entity_id
_entity_poly.type
_entity_poly.pdbx_seq_one_letter_code
_entity_poly.pdbx_strand_id
1 'polypeptide(L)'
;MSDRTMMTLSATQKCIVLRTFTRNYCSPHRFIFMGEKLTELEEKGYVIVSDILSFAELSLRQTLGQGDILEIVFTWLSDAGRGEVSGMRETIRVPYKKFRESVTDSRDNGILIKLLSLKDDGRPEIVFQSRKNLNMVAQSKVLRKKFGKLLNNHFLSWRGSRQITLYDDFEPYSFFFQEKTPDGIGMCGGVILYNRENMKKAYYGMHT
;
A
#
# COMPACT_ATOMS: atom_id res chain seq x y z
N MET A 1 16.40 -10.42 -11.75
CA MET A 1 14.94 -10.70 -11.71
C MET A 1 14.39 -10.12 -10.42
N SER A 2 13.22 -9.48 -10.42
CA SER A 2 12.68 -8.82 -9.22
C SER A 2 12.10 -9.83 -8.23
N ASP A 3 12.34 -9.63 -6.93
CA ASP A 3 11.73 -10.37 -5.81
C ASP A 3 10.24 -10.04 -5.65
N ARG A 4 9.42 -10.37 -6.66
CA ARG A 4 7.96 -10.24 -6.60
C ARG A 4 7.35 -11.49 -6.00
N THR A 5 6.37 -11.31 -5.12
CA THR A 5 5.53 -12.40 -4.63
C THR A 5 4.57 -12.86 -5.72
N MET A 6 4.56 -14.16 -6.02
CA MET A 6 3.53 -14.81 -6.81
C MET A 6 2.44 -15.36 -5.88
N MET A 7 1.19 -15.12 -6.23
CA MET A 7 0.03 -15.69 -5.56
C MET A 7 -0.64 -16.68 -6.51
N THR A 8 -0.88 -17.91 -6.06
CA THR A 8 -1.78 -18.83 -6.76
C THR A 8 -3.18 -18.69 -6.20
N LEU A 9 -4.16 -18.77 -7.08
CA LEU A 9 -5.58 -18.62 -6.78
C LEU A 9 -6.33 -19.83 -7.35
N SER A 10 -7.14 -20.47 -6.51
CA SER A 10 -8.18 -21.40 -6.96
C SER A 10 -9.49 -21.09 -6.27
N ALA A 11 -10.60 -21.12 -6.99
CA ALA A 11 -11.92 -20.83 -6.44
C ALA A 11 -12.88 -22.02 -6.63
N THR A 12 -13.76 -22.22 -5.66
CA THR A 12 -14.93 -23.10 -5.75
C THR A 12 -16.20 -22.25 -5.73
N GLN A 13 -17.37 -22.90 -5.68
CA GLN A 13 -18.64 -22.18 -5.53
C GLN A 13 -18.70 -21.32 -4.26
N LYS A 14 -18.06 -21.76 -3.17
CA LYS A 14 -18.16 -21.11 -1.85
C LYS A 14 -16.88 -20.45 -1.36
N CYS A 15 -15.72 -20.98 -1.76
CA CYS A 15 -14.45 -20.59 -1.16
C CYS A 15 -13.44 -20.14 -2.21
N ILE A 16 -12.54 -19.27 -1.77
CA ILE A 16 -11.34 -18.86 -2.50
C ILE A 16 -10.14 -19.37 -1.71
N VAL A 17 -9.21 -19.99 -2.42
CA VAL A 17 -8.01 -20.59 -1.86
C VAL A 17 -6.81 -19.88 -2.47
N LEU A 18 -5.97 -19.32 -1.60
CA LEU A 18 -4.77 -18.58 -1.96
C LEU A 18 -3.51 -19.27 -1.44
N ARG A 19 -2.39 -19.08 -2.13
CA ARG A 19 -1.06 -19.48 -1.66
C ARG A 19 -0.01 -18.51 -2.19
N THR A 20 1.01 -18.21 -1.41
CA THR A 20 2.02 -17.22 -1.76
C THR A 20 3.40 -17.84 -1.91
N PHE A 21 4.17 -17.32 -2.86
CA PHE A 21 5.50 -17.77 -3.20
C PHE A 21 6.38 -16.56 -3.47
N THR A 22 7.44 -16.40 -2.70
CA THR A 22 8.57 -15.54 -3.03
C THR A 22 9.77 -16.41 -3.35
N ARG A 23 10.91 -15.79 -3.69
CA ARG A 23 12.13 -16.53 -4.00
C ARG A 23 12.64 -17.39 -2.84
N ASN A 24 12.48 -16.91 -1.61
CA ASN A 24 13.06 -17.52 -0.40
C ASN A 24 12.00 -17.98 0.61
N TYR A 25 10.71 -17.84 0.28
CA TYR A 25 9.62 -18.18 1.18
C TYR A 25 8.40 -18.69 0.40
N CYS A 26 7.68 -19.62 1.02
CA CYS A 26 6.40 -20.15 0.55
C CYS A 26 5.46 -20.12 1.75
N SER A 27 4.18 -19.75 1.54
CA SER A 27 3.23 -19.77 2.65
C SER A 27 3.14 -21.17 3.27
N PRO A 28 3.05 -21.25 4.61
CA PRO A 28 3.09 -22.53 5.34
C PRO A 28 1.90 -23.42 5.00
N HIS A 29 0.76 -22.82 4.65
CA HIS A 29 -0.45 -23.51 4.21
C HIS A 29 -1.15 -22.71 3.11
N ARG A 30 -2.22 -23.32 2.56
CA ARG A 30 -3.18 -22.62 1.71
C ARG A 30 -4.10 -21.80 2.61
N PHE A 31 -4.41 -20.58 2.20
CA PHE A 31 -5.31 -19.71 2.92
C PHE A 31 -6.69 -19.73 2.27
N ILE A 32 -7.71 -20.08 3.03
CA ILE A 32 -9.07 -20.27 2.55
C ILE A 32 -9.97 -19.21 3.18
N PHE A 33 -10.76 -18.53 2.36
CA PHE A 33 -11.82 -17.66 2.84
C PHE A 33 -13.07 -17.75 1.97
N MET A 34 -14.21 -17.36 2.53
CA MET A 34 -15.52 -17.47 1.88
C MET A 34 -15.71 -16.37 0.84
N GLY A 35 -16.35 -16.70 -0.28
CA GLY A 35 -16.63 -15.76 -1.37
C GLY A 35 -17.47 -14.56 -0.94
N GLU A 36 -18.34 -14.72 0.07
CA GLU A 36 -19.12 -13.62 0.67
C GLU A 36 -18.25 -12.49 1.24
N LYS A 37 -17.00 -12.80 1.65
CA LYS A 37 -16.06 -11.80 2.14
C LYS A 37 -15.55 -10.89 1.04
N LEU A 38 -15.61 -11.30 -0.23
CA LEU A 38 -15.37 -10.37 -1.34
C LEU A 38 -16.50 -9.37 -1.49
N THR A 39 -17.75 -9.79 -1.33
CA THR A 39 -18.90 -8.86 -1.35
C THR A 39 -18.79 -7.87 -0.20
N GLU A 40 -18.46 -8.34 1.00
CA GLU A 40 -18.21 -7.46 2.15
C GLU A 40 -17.05 -6.48 1.89
N LEU A 41 -15.99 -6.93 1.23
CA LEU A 41 -14.86 -6.08 0.82
C LEU A 41 -15.28 -5.02 -0.20
N GLU A 42 -16.14 -5.36 -1.17
CA GLU A 42 -16.67 -4.41 -2.17
C GLU A 42 -17.53 -3.33 -1.53
N GLU A 43 -18.33 -3.69 -0.51
CA GLU A 43 -19.20 -2.75 0.21
C GLU A 43 -18.44 -1.84 1.18
N LYS A 44 -17.51 -2.42 1.95
CA LYS A 44 -16.81 -1.71 3.04
C LYS A 44 -15.45 -1.14 2.64
N GLY A 45 -14.88 -1.60 1.53
CA GLY A 45 -13.50 -1.32 1.12
C GLY A 45 -12.43 -2.04 1.97
N TYR A 46 -12.81 -2.75 3.03
CA TYR A 46 -11.91 -3.46 3.93
C TYR A 46 -12.58 -4.67 4.59
N VAL A 47 -11.84 -5.79 4.74
CA VAL A 47 -12.26 -6.95 5.53
C VAL A 47 -11.06 -7.67 6.13
N ILE A 48 -11.24 -8.28 7.31
CA ILE A 48 -10.27 -9.22 7.89
C ILE A 48 -10.85 -10.62 7.82
N VAL A 49 -10.04 -11.57 7.37
CA VAL A 49 -10.38 -13.00 7.31
C VAL A 49 -9.31 -13.80 8.03
N SER A 50 -9.69 -14.92 8.62
CA SER A 50 -8.78 -15.84 9.32
C SER A 50 -8.94 -17.25 8.78
N ASP A 51 -7.84 -17.98 8.67
CA ASP A 51 -7.82 -19.40 8.30
C ASP A 51 -6.76 -20.13 9.13
N ILE A 52 -7.19 -21.18 9.83
CA ILE A 52 -6.38 -21.93 10.80
C ILE A 52 -5.81 -20.98 11.87
N LEU A 53 -4.50 -20.70 11.84
CA LEU A 53 -3.80 -19.78 12.73
C LEU A 53 -3.47 -18.45 12.03
N SER A 54 -3.57 -18.38 10.71
CA SER A 54 -3.20 -17.20 9.94
C SER A 54 -4.39 -16.26 9.77
N PHE A 55 -4.11 -15.00 9.47
CA PHE A 55 -5.14 -14.06 9.05
C PHE A 55 -4.65 -13.17 7.91
N ALA A 56 -5.60 -12.61 7.17
CA ALA A 56 -5.34 -11.69 6.09
C ALA A 56 -6.24 -10.46 6.22
N GLU A 57 -5.63 -9.29 6.07
CA GLU A 57 -6.33 -8.02 5.95
C GLU A 57 -6.44 -7.68 4.46
N LEU A 58 -7.65 -7.57 3.94
CA LEU A 58 -7.92 -7.22 2.55
C LEU A 58 -8.44 -5.79 2.49
N SER A 59 -7.91 -4.97 1.59
CA SER A 59 -8.36 -3.60 1.37
C SER A 59 -8.38 -3.24 -0.10
N LEU A 60 -9.37 -2.44 -0.50
CA LEU A 60 -9.43 -1.82 -1.82
C LEU A 60 -8.83 -0.41 -1.73
N ARG A 61 -7.73 -0.21 -2.46
CA ARG A 61 -7.07 1.09 -2.61
C ARG A 61 -7.53 1.69 -3.93
N GLN A 62 -8.20 2.83 -3.88
CA GLN A 62 -8.58 3.57 -5.08
C GLN A 62 -7.35 4.24 -5.68
N THR A 63 -7.11 4.03 -6.98
CA THR A 63 -6.09 4.77 -7.74
C THR A 63 -6.80 5.69 -8.72
N LEU A 64 -6.46 6.98 -8.72
CA LEU A 64 -7.07 7.96 -9.61
C LEU A 64 -6.82 7.58 -11.08
N GLY A 65 -7.86 7.10 -11.75
CA GLY A 65 -7.88 6.84 -13.20
C GLY A 65 -7.49 5.43 -13.66
N GLN A 66 -7.11 4.50 -12.78
CA GLN A 66 -6.71 3.12 -13.18
C GLN A 66 -7.46 1.97 -12.48
N GLY A 67 -8.46 2.29 -11.66
CA GLY A 67 -9.29 1.31 -10.97
C GLY A 67 -8.70 0.85 -9.63
N ASP A 68 -9.47 0.01 -8.92
CA ASP A 68 -9.13 -0.39 -7.56
C ASP A 68 -7.99 -1.41 -7.53
N ILE A 69 -7.06 -1.21 -6.61
CA ILE A 69 -5.99 -2.16 -6.28
C ILE A 69 -6.40 -2.93 -5.03
N LEU A 70 -6.38 -4.25 -5.12
CA LEU A 70 -6.52 -5.13 -3.98
C LEU A 70 -5.17 -5.27 -3.28
N GLU A 71 -5.10 -4.79 -2.05
CA GLU A 71 -4.00 -5.06 -1.13
C GLU A 71 -4.41 -6.14 -0.14
N ILE A 72 -3.63 -7.22 -0.10
CA ILE A 72 -3.80 -8.33 0.85
C ILE A 72 -2.56 -8.38 1.74
N VAL A 73 -2.75 -8.18 3.03
CA VAL A 73 -1.70 -8.30 4.03
C VAL A 73 -1.89 -9.59 4.81
N PHE A 74 -1.09 -10.60 4.49
CA PHE A 74 -1.08 -11.87 5.19
C PHE A 74 -0.21 -11.78 6.44
N THR A 75 -0.73 -12.30 7.54
CA THR A 75 0.06 -12.70 8.70
C THR A 75 0.00 -14.22 8.77
N TRP A 76 1.04 -14.86 8.24
CA TRP A 76 1.21 -16.30 8.28
C TRP A 76 1.70 -16.71 9.66
N LEU A 77 0.97 -17.61 10.31
CA LEU A 77 1.37 -18.19 11.59
C LEU A 77 1.50 -19.71 11.45
N SER A 78 2.57 -20.25 12.02
CA SER A 78 2.86 -21.67 12.08
C SER A 78 3.10 -22.08 13.52
N ASP A 79 2.47 -23.20 13.92
CA ASP A 79 2.76 -23.85 15.20
C ASP A 79 4.16 -24.46 15.13
N ALA A 80 5.07 -23.97 15.99
CA ALA A 80 6.42 -24.51 16.11
C ALA A 80 6.49 -25.67 17.14
N GLY A 81 5.35 -26.01 17.76
CA GLY A 81 5.23 -26.92 18.88
C GLY A 81 5.59 -26.25 20.22
N ARG A 82 5.37 -26.96 21.33
CA ARG A 82 5.74 -26.50 22.70
C ARG A 82 5.13 -25.15 23.12
N GLY A 83 4.02 -24.75 22.51
CA GLY A 83 3.37 -23.45 22.77
C GLY A 83 4.05 -22.27 22.09
N GLU A 84 5.00 -22.51 21.19
CA GLU A 84 5.66 -21.46 20.40
C GLU A 84 4.97 -21.29 19.04
N VAL A 85 4.83 -20.03 18.62
CA VAL A 85 4.32 -19.66 17.30
C VAL A 85 5.38 -18.89 16.56
N SER A 86 5.63 -19.27 15.32
CA SER A 86 6.47 -18.50 14.39
C SER A 86 5.59 -17.84 13.33
N GLY A 87 6.06 -16.73 12.76
CA GLY A 87 5.25 -16.02 11.79
C GLY A 87 6.01 -15.17 10.78
N MET A 88 5.34 -14.89 9.68
CA MET A 88 5.82 -14.04 8.60
C MET A 88 4.69 -13.13 8.12
N ARG A 89 5.01 -11.85 7.90
CA ARG A 89 4.06 -10.90 7.30
C ARG A 89 4.43 -10.68 5.84
N GLU A 90 3.46 -10.86 4.95
CA GLU A 90 3.61 -10.62 3.52
C GLU A 90 2.52 -9.67 3.01
N THR A 91 2.86 -8.83 2.04
CA THR A 91 1.90 -7.93 1.39
C THR A 91 1.88 -8.22 -0.10
N ILE A 92 0.68 -8.43 -0.63
CA ILE A 92 0.44 -8.65 -2.06
C ILE A 92 -0.47 -7.55 -2.57
N ARG A 93 -0.15 -7.04 -3.75
CA ARG A 93 -0.96 -6.05 -4.44
C ARG A 93 -1.25 -6.52 -5.85
N VAL A 94 -2.53 -6.54 -6.23
CA VAL A 94 -2.98 -6.92 -7.56
C VAL A 94 -4.14 -6.03 -7.99
N PRO A 95 -4.30 -5.72 -9.29
CA PRO A 95 -5.50 -5.03 -9.77
C PRO A 95 -6.76 -5.81 -9.40
N TYR A 96 -7.72 -5.17 -8.72
CA TYR A 96 -8.89 -5.85 -8.17
C TYR A 96 -9.74 -6.48 -9.27
N LYS A 97 -9.95 -5.76 -10.37
CA LYS A 97 -10.66 -6.28 -11.55
C LYS A 97 -10.07 -7.60 -12.05
N LYS A 98 -8.74 -7.65 -12.21
CA LYS A 98 -8.03 -8.87 -12.64
C LYS A 98 -8.15 -10.00 -11.62
N PHE A 99 -8.09 -9.69 -10.33
CA PHE A 99 -8.30 -10.67 -9.27
C PHE A 99 -9.72 -11.27 -9.35
N ARG A 100 -10.75 -10.44 -9.54
CA ARG A 100 -12.16 -10.85 -9.63
C ARG A 100 -12.47 -11.67 -10.88
N GLU A 101 -11.90 -11.30 -12.02
CA GLU A 101 -11.91 -12.11 -13.25
C GLU A 101 -11.26 -13.48 -12.99
N SER A 102 -10.10 -13.51 -12.33
CA SER A 102 -9.41 -14.77 -11.99
C SER A 102 -10.22 -15.66 -11.05
N VAL A 103 -10.94 -15.08 -10.07
CA VAL A 103 -11.85 -15.86 -9.21
C VAL A 103 -12.96 -16.52 -10.02
N THR A 104 -13.52 -15.80 -10.99
CA THR A 104 -14.59 -16.29 -11.86
C THR A 104 -14.07 -17.40 -12.78
N ASP A 105 -12.98 -17.13 -13.51
CA ASP A 105 -12.36 -18.10 -14.42
C ASP A 105 -11.95 -19.39 -13.72
N SER A 106 -11.39 -19.27 -12.51
CA SER A 106 -10.99 -20.43 -11.70
C SER A 106 -12.19 -21.24 -11.23
N ARG A 107 -13.29 -20.58 -10.83
CA ARG A 107 -14.52 -21.23 -10.39
C ARG A 107 -15.17 -22.01 -11.52
N ASP A 108 -15.26 -21.42 -12.70
CA ASP A 108 -16.00 -21.97 -13.84
C ASP A 108 -15.22 -23.11 -14.51
N ASN A 109 -13.89 -23.00 -14.56
CA ASN A 109 -13.05 -23.97 -15.25
C ASN A 109 -12.28 -24.91 -14.31
N GLY A 110 -12.35 -24.71 -12.99
CA GLY A 110 -11.60 -25.48 -12.00
C GLY A 110 -10.07 -25.31 -12.09
N ILE A 111 -9.59 -24.25 -12.72
CA ILE A 111 -8.16 -24.03 -13.00
C ILE A 111 -7.45 -23.28 -11.88
N LEU A 112 -6.17 -23.58 -11.66
CA LEU A 112 -5.29 -22.80 -10.79
C LEU A 112 -4.71 -21.61 -11.57
N ILE A 113 -4.96 -20.39 -11.09
CA ILE A 113 -4.48 -19.16 -11.72
C ILE A 113 -3.29 -18.60 -10.93
N LYS A 114 -2.29 -18.09 -11.65
CA LYS A 114 -1.10 -17.44 -11.07
C LYS A 114 -1.20 -15.94 -11.28
N LEU A 115 -1.18 -15.19 -10.19
CA LEU A 115 -1.13 -13.73 -10.17
C LEU A 115 0.22 -13.29 -9.60
N LEU A 116 0.88 -12.36 -10.28
CA LEU A 116 2.11 -11.77 -9.79
C LEU A 116 1.79 -10.46 -9.08
N SER A 117 2.27 -10.30 -7.85
CA SER A 117 2.14 -9.04 -7.13
C SER A 117 2.79 -7.91 -7.91
N LEU A 118 2.18 -6.73 -7.87
CA LEU A 118 2.78 -5.49 -8.31
C LEU A 118 4.11 -5.27 -7.56
N LYS A 119 5.08 -4.57 -8.18
CA LYS A 119 6.32 -4.24 -7.48
C LYS A 119 5.99 -3.30 -6.35
N ASP A 120 6.50 -3.61 -5.16
CA ASP A 120 6.73 -2.58 -4.17
C ASP A 120 7.98 -1.83 -4.66
N ASP A 121 7.79 -0.65 -5.26
CA ASP A 121 8.89 0.16 -5.80
C ASP A 121 9.79 0.77 -4.67
N GLY A 122 9.64 0.31 -3.42
CA GLY A 122 10.43 0.74 -2.28
C GLY A 122 9.85 2.01 -1.64
N ARG A 123 10.72 2.85 -1.08
CA ARG A 123 10.32 4.19 -0.64
C ARG A 123 10.08 5.05 -1.87
N PRO A 124 9.04 5.91 -1.90
CA PRO A 124 8.83 6.79 -3.03
C PRO A 124 10.03 7.72 -3.23
N GLU A 125 10.34 7.97 -4.49
CA GLU A 125 11.26 9.03 -4.87
C GLU A 125 10.62 10.40 -4.55
N ILE A 126 11.32 11.25 -3.80
CA ILE A 126 10.85 12.60 -3.51
C ILE A 126 11.47 13.55 -4.51
N VAL A 127 10.64 14.14 -5.38
CA VAL A 127 11.08 15.07 -6.41
C VAL A 127 10.57 16.47 -6.10
N PHE A 128 11.46 17.44 -6.12
CA PHE A 128 11.11 18.85 -5.90
C PHE A 128 11.06 19.59 -7.22
N GLN A 129 9.86 20.05 -7.59
CA GLN A 129 9.65 21.06 -8.62
C GLN A 129 9.41 22.46 -8.01
N SER A 130 9.25 22.54 -6.69
CA SER A 130 9.33 23.78 -5.92
C SER A 130 10.73 24.41 -6.04
N ARG A 131 10.76 25.69 -6.40
CA ARG A 131 11.99 26.49 -6.41
C ARG A 131 12.01 27.50 -5.28
N LYS A 132 10.88 28.19 -5.06
CA LYS A 132 10.81 29.31 -4.10
C LYS A 132 10.70 28.81 -2.66
N ASN A 133 9.69 27.99 -2.37
CA ASN A 133 9.39 27.54 -1.01
C ASN A 133 10.46 26.57 -0.50
N LEU A 134 10.98 25.70 -1.36
CA LEU A 134 12.10 24.84 -1.01
C LEU A 134 13.34 25.64 -0.61
N ASN A 135 13.69 26.69 -1.37
CA ASN A 135 14.84 27.54 -1.04
C ASN A 135 14.64 28.23 0.32
N MET A 136 13.44 28.78 0.57
CA MET A 136 13.10 29.40 1.86
C MET A 136 13.19 28.41 3.04
N VAL A 137 12.71 27.18 2.87
CA VAL A 137 12.84 26.11 3.87
C VAL A 137 14.31 25.72 4.06
N ALA A 138 15.06 25.59 2.96
CA ALA A 138 16.47 25.21 2.97
C ALA A 138 17.36 26.23 3.69
N GLN A 139 16.99 27.51 3.74
CA GLN A 139 17.76 28.52 4.45
C GLN A 139 17.57 28.46 5.98
N SER A 140 16.50 27.84 6.49
CA SER A 140 16.21 27.76 7.92
C SER A 140 16.48 26.37 8.49
N LYS A 141 17.46 26.24 9.40
CA LYS A 141 17.79 24.97 10.08
C LYS A 141 16.59 24.33 10.79
N VAL A 142 15.73 25.15 11.39
CA VAL A 142 14.53 24.69 12.10
C VAL A 142 13.49 24.14 11.12
N LEU A 143 13.23 24.85 10.02
CA LEU A 143 12.27 24.41 9.02
C LEU A 143 12.78 23.18 8.26
N ARG A 144 14.06 23.12 7.89
CA ARG A 144 14.68 21.90 7.31
C ARG A 144 14.42 20.67 8.17
N LYS A 145 14.60 20.78 9.50
CA LYS A 145 14.38 19.65 10.43
C LYS A 145 12.90 19.26 10.51
N LYS A 146 12.00 20.22 10.61
CA LYS A 146 10.55 19.97 10.69
C LYS A 146 10.01 19.37 9.39
N PHE A 147 10.43 19.93 8.25
CA PHE A 147 10.05 19.44 6.93
C PHE A 147 10.62 18.04 6.67
N GLY A 148 11.90 17.80 6.95
CA GLY A 148 12.50 16.48 6.83
C GLY A 148 11.80 15.42 7.69
N LYS A 149 11.32 15.79 8.89
CA LYS A 149 10.51 14.91 9.74
C LYS A 149 9.16 14.58 9.09
N LEU A 150 8.50 15.55 8.47
CA LEU A 150 7.27 15.30 7.71
C LEU A 150 7.52 14.34 6.55
N LEU A 151 8.54 14.59 5.72
CA LEU A 151 8.90 13.71 4.59
C LEU A 151 9.10 12.27 5.06
N ASN A 152 9.84 12.08 6.17
CA ASN A 152 10.14 10.76 6.70
C ASN A 152 8.93 10.05 7.32
N ASN A 153 8.07 10.78 8.02
CA ASN A 153 6.93 10.18 8.73
C ASN A 153 5.73 9.93 7.82
N HIS A 154 5.55 10.75 6.78
CA HIS A 154 4.43 10.67 5.86
C HIS A 154 4.89 10.10 4.51
N PHE A 155 5.47 10.90 3.62
CA PHE A 155 5.72 10.45 2.25
C PHE A 155 6.61 9.19 2.16
N LEU A 156 7.71 9.11 2.91
CA LEU A 156 8.58 7.92 2.87
C LEU A 156 7.94 6.65 3.49
N SER A 157 6.80 6.79 4.18
CA SER A 157 6.02 5.65 4.69
C SER A 157 4.94 5.17 3.70
N TRP A 158 4.72 5.89 2.59
CA TRP A 158 3.73 5.54 1.56
C TRP A 158 4.24 4.39 0.68
N ARG A 159 4.12 3.17 1.19
CA ARG A 159 4.45 1.93 0.46
C ARG A 159 3.57 1.83 -0.78
N GLY A 160 4.17 1.55 -1.94
CA GLY A 160 3.47 1.49 -3.24
C GLY A 160 3.42 2.81 -3.99
N SER A 161 3.89 3.88 -3.38
CA SER A 161 4.15 5.13 -4.08
C SER A 161 5.48 5.02 -4.82
N ARG A 162 5.49 5.39 -6.11
CA ARG A 162 6.73 5.42 -6.90
C ARG A 162 7.44 6.75 -6.72
N GLN A 163 6.68 7.84 -6.70
CA GLN A 163 7.20 9.20 -6.66
C GLN A 163 6.22 10.15 -5.99
N ILE A 164 6.71 11.04 -5.15
CA ILE A 164 5.99 12.22 -4.66
C ILE A 164 6.66 13.46 -5.23
N THR A 165 5.93 14.24 -6.01
CA THR A 165 6.42 15.49 -6.60
C THR A 165 5.87 16.67 -5.81
N LEU A 166 6.76 17.56 -5.33
CA LEU A 166 6.43 18.74 -4.52
C LEU A 166 6.60 20.02 -5.34
N TYR A 167 5.54 20.82 -5.40
CA TYR A 167 5.43 22.10 -6.10
C TYR A 167 5.36 23.26 -5.11
N ASP A 168 5.64 24.47 -5.58
CA ASP A 168 5.41 25.68 -4.77
C ASP A 168 3.90 25.88 -4.55
N ASP A 169 3.49 25.96 -3.29
CA ASP A 169 2.17 26.44 -2.90
C ASP A 169 2.14 27.98 -2.86
N PHE A 170 0.95 28.57 -2.88
CA PHE A 170 0.77 30.01 -2.72
C PHE A 170 1.19 30.48 -1.31
N GLU A 171 1.02 29.63 -0.30
CA GLU A 171 1.49 29.93 1.06
C GLU A 171 3.01 29.77 1.20
N PRO A 172 3.72 30.74 1.83
CA PRO A 172 5.15 30.63 2.09
C PRO A 172 5.50 29.36 2.88
N TYR A 173 6.64 28.76 2.52
CA TYR A 173 7.17 27.51 3.12
C TYR A 173 6.30 26.28 2.96
N SER A 174 5.19 26.37 2.20
CA SER A 174 4.21 25.31 2.00
C SER A 174 4.33 24.70 0.59
N PHE A 175 3.76 23.53 0.36
CA PHE A 175 3.93 22.79 -0.90
C PHE A 175 2.63 22.13 -1.34
N PHE A 176 2.30 22.21 -2.62
CA PHE A 176 1.37 21.28 -3.22
C PHE A 176 2.13 20.00 -3.57
N PHE A 177 1.55 18.82 -3.34
CA PHE A 177 2.17 17.55 -3.73
C PHE A 177 1.27 16.75 -4.67
N GLN A 178 1.90 15.95 -5.51
CA GLN A 178 1.25 14.95 -6.35
C GLN A 178 2.00 13.64 -6.25
N GLU A 179 1.27 12.58 -5.95
CA GLU A 179 1.77 11.22 -5.95
C GLU A 179 1.67 10.59 -7.35
N LYS A 180 2.66 9.77 -7.66
CA LYS A 180 2.63 8.82 -8.76
C LYS A 180 2.87 7.42 -8.23
N THR A 181 1.96 6.50 -8.52
CA THR A 181 2.06 5.08 -8.19
C THR A 181 2.50 4.29 -9.43
N PRO A 182 2.85 3.00 -9.30
CA PRO A 182 3.01 2.11 -10.45
C PRO A 182 1.81 2.10 -11.39
N ASP A 183 0.64 2.44 -10.86
CA ASP A 183 -0.67 2.42 -11.50
C ASP A 183 -1.18 3.83 -11.83
N GLY A 184 -0.29 4.81 -12.05
CA GLY A 184 -0.65 6.14 -12.54
C GLY A 184 -0.59 7.26 -11.52
N ILE A 185 -1.49 8.25 -11.62
CA ILE A 185 -1.52 9.40 -10.71
C ILE A 185 -2.23 8.94 -9.42
N GLY A 186 -1.58 9.16 -8.28
CA GLY A 186 -2.10 8.86 -6.96
C GLY A 186 -2.72 10.08 -6.30
N MET A 187 -2.65 10.13 -4.97
CA MET A 187 -3.18 11.24 -4.17
C MET A 187 -2.48 12.57 -4.49
N CYS A 188 -3.19 13.69 -4.32
CA CYS A 188 -2.59 15.01 -4.35
C CYS A 188 -3.14 15.86 -3.19
N GLY A 189 -2.47 16.96 -2.88
CA GLY A 189 -2.87 17.76 -1.73
C GLY A 189 -1.88 18.84 -1.33
N GLY A 190 -2.14 19.49 -0.21
CA GLY A 190 -1.32 20.56 0.36
C GLY A 190 -0.53 20.11 1.59
N VAL A 191 0.73 20.54 1.67
CA VAL A 191 1.59 20.49 2.86
C VAL A 191 1.76 21.91 3.37
N ILE A 192 1.05 22.25 4.43
CA ILE A 192 0.92 23.64 4.92
C ILE A 192 1.72 23.83 6.20
N LEU A 193 2.51 24.89 6.27
CA LEU A 193 3.21 25.31 7.48
C LEU A 193 2.30 26.14 8.39
N TYR A 194 1.90 25.58 9.52
CA TYR A 194 1.13 26.27 10.56
C TYR A 194 2.03 27.00 11.56
N ASN A 195 1.46 28.00 12.24
CA ASN A 195 2.12 28.82 13.28
C ASN A 195 3.43 29.48 12.80
N ARG A 196 3.44 30.00 11.57
CA ARG A 196 4.61 30.65 10.95
C ARG A 196 5.16 31.84 11.74
N GLU A 197 4.31 32.52 12.51
CA GLU A 197 4.68 33.62 13.40
C GLU A 197 5.69 33.18 14.48
N ASN A 198 5.71 31.88 14.84
CA ASN A 198 6.61 31.33 15.85
C ASN A 198 7.26 30.04 15.35
N MET A 199 8.44 30.18 14.74
CA MET A 199 9.20 29.07 14.14
C MET A 199 9.52 27.92 15.11
N LYS A 200 9.55 28.15 16.43
CA LYS A 200 9.74 27.06 17.41
C LYS A 200 8.47 26.18 17.48
N LYS A 201 7.29 26.80 17.49
CA LYS A 201 5.97 26.15 17.56
C LYS A 201 5.38 25.77 16.19
N ALA A 202 5.99 26.22 15.09
CA ALA A 202 5.55 25.90 13.74
C ALA A 202 5.55 24.39 13.47
N TYR A 203 4.62 23.90 12.66
CA TYR A 203 4.56 22.50 12.26
C TYR A 203 3.92 22.35 10.88
N TYR A 204 4.25 21.27 10.18
CA TYR A 204 3.65 20.95 8.89
C TYR A 204 2.42 20.08 9.09
N GLY A 205 1.30 20.49 8.48
CA GLY A 205 0.09 19.67 8.30
C GLY A 205 -0.05 19.24 6.84
N MET A 206 -0.72 18.11 6.61
CA MET A 206 -0.98 17.58 5.27
C MET A 206 -2.48 17.46 5.06
N HIS A 207 -2.95 17.90 3.89
CA HIS A 207 -4.34 17.95 3.48
C HIS A 207 -4.45 17.28 2.11
N THR A 208 -5.32 16.29 1.99
CA THR A 208 -5.58 15.49 0.78
C THR A 208 -7.01 15.68 0.34
#